data_AF-A0A1I9G690-F1
#
_entry.id   AF-A0A1I9G690-F1
#
_cell.length_a   1.000
_cell.length_b   1.000
_cell.length_c   1.000
_cell.angle_alpha   90.00
_cell.angle_beta   90.00
_cell.angle_gamma   90.00
#
_symmetry.space_group_name_H-M   'P 1'
#
loop_
_entity.id
_entity.type
_entity.pdbx_description
1 polymer ?
#
loop_
_entity_poly.entity_id
_entity_poly.type
_entity_poly.pdbx_seq_one_letter_code
_entity_poly.pdbx_strand_id
1 'polypeptide(L)'
;MGSYNIRYGILQLGTTTNKETINEEIGTRPQPPSRKRKATEEQSQLLKKYCDNEITITEMTQYDNIFVMRNLSRIQQLKSYITKDRSSTTDLYLIIGHPGIGKTTFAITLSKNYYIKTANTEKWWDGYEQQELVILDDFYGWLQPTEIFNLADSKSHLVQIKGGLVKFTSKAIVITSNKIPEQWWKRRTVMKYDMCAFDRRVNMTWKKIAQQKSQHDVEKISSTEESP
;
A
#
# COMPACT_ATOMS: atom_id res chain seq x y z
N MET A 1 -66.79 -43.66 -10.29
CA MET A 1 -66.40 -43.21 -8.93
C MET A 1 -66.95 -41.80 -8.77
N GLY A 2 -67.88 -41.42 -7.90
CA GLY A 2 -68.58 -42.07 -6.81
C GLY A 2 -69.15 -40.93 -5.95
N SER A 3 -70.48 -40.82 -5.92
CA SER A 3 -71.37 -40.33 -4.83
C SER A 3 -71.14 -38.95 -4.18
N TYR A 4 -72.02 -37.97 -4.44
CA TYR A 4 -73.26 -37.59 -3.73
C TYR A 4 -73.06 -36.81 -2.42
N ASN A 5 -73.60 -35.57 -2.34
CA ASN A 5 -74.79 -35.28 -1.52
C ASN A 5 -75.25 -33.82 -1.68
N ILE A 6 -76.58 -33.65 -1.77
CA ILE A 6 -77.32 -32.38 -1.80
C ILE A 6 -78.02 -32.22 -0.44
N ARG A 7 -78.10 -31.00 0.13
CA ARG A 7 -79.34 -30.30 0.56
C ARG A 7 -79.13 -29.17 1.61
N TYR A 8 -79.47 -27.96 1.16
CA TYR A 8 -80.24 -26.83 1.73
C TYR A 8 -79.95 -26.13 3.08
N GLY A 9 -80.03 -24.78 3.00
CA GLY A 9 -80.61 -23.86 4.00
C GLY A 9 -79.66 -22.72 4.41
N ILE A 10 -80.04 -21.44 4.56
CA ILE A 10 -81.30 -20.68 4.54
C ILE A 10 -80.93 -19.22 4.18
N LEU A 11 -81.77 -18.54 3.39
CA LEU A 11 -81.76 -17.08 3.20
C LEU A 11 -82.28 -16.39 4.47
N GLN A 12 -81.51 -15.46 5.03
CA GLN A 12 -82.09 -14.30 5.72
C GLN A 12 -81.76 -13.03 4.95
N LEU A 13 -82.82 -12.41 4.42
CA LEU A 13 -82.81 -11.06 3.87
C LEU A 13 -83.02 -10.06 5.01
N GLY A 14 -82.21 -9.00 4.99
CA GLY A 14 -82.36 -7.81 5.81
C GLY A 14 -81.00 -7.40 6.38
N THR A 15 -80.49 -6.19 6.27
CA THR A 15 -81.00 -4.91 5.76
C THR A 15 -79.75 -4.07 5.46
N THR A 16 -79.76 -3.36 4.34
CA THR A 16 -79.06 -2.07 4.08
C THR A 16 -77.73 -1.82 4.82
N THR A 17 -76.59 -1.84 4.12
CA THR A 17 -75.72 -0.66 3.91
C THR A 17 -74.41 -1.00 3.17
N ASN A 18 -74.18 -0.21 2.11
CA ASN A 18 -72.93 0.14 1.41
C ASN A 18 -71.97 -0.91 0.83
N LYS A 19 -71.59 -0.65 -0.43
CA LYS A 19 -70.45 -1.24 -1.14
C LYS A 19 -69.18 -1.00 -0.33
N GLU A 20 -68.73 -2.00 0.42
CA GLU A 20 -67.37 -2.02 0.94
C GLU A 20 -66.43 -2.46 -0.18
N THR A 21 -65.71 -1.46 -0.69
CA THR A 21 -64.54 -1.60 -1.54
C THR A 21 -63.60 -2.64 -0.94
N ILE A 22 -63.36 -3.75 -1.64
CA ILE A 22 -62.28 -4.66 -1.31
C ILE A 22 -60.98 -3.89 -1.57
N ASN A 23 -60.40 -3.31 -0.52
CA ASN A 23 -59.08 -2.70 -0.61
C ASN A 23 -58.05 -3.85 -0.63
N GLU A 24 -57.49 -4.16 -1.79
CA GLU A 24 -56.24 -4.92 -1.87
C GLU A 24 -55.14 -4.04 -1.25
N GLU A 25 -54.87 -4.24 0.03
CA GLU A 25 -53.75 -3.61 0.71
C GLU A 25 -52.46 -4.25 0.17
N ILE A 26 -51.97 -3.74 -0.96
CA ILE A 26 -50.64 -4.06 -1.47
C ILE A 26 -49.65 -3.47 -0.46
N GLY A 27 -49.27 -4.28 0.53
CA GLY A 27 -48.29 -3.90 1.53
C GLY A 27 -47.00 -3.46 0.86
N THR A 28 -46.69 -2.16 0.92
CA THR A 28 -45.38 -1.68 0.47
C THR A 28 -44.32 -2.23 1.40
N ARG A 29 -43.29 -2.88 0.83
CA ARG A 29 -42.14 -3.40 1.58
C ARG A 29 -41.64 -2.32 2.55
N PRO A 30 -41.55 -2.60 3.87
CA PRO A 30 -41.12 -1.61 4.83
C PRO A 30 -39.75 -1.09 4.42
N GLN A 31 -39.64 0.23 4.25
CA GLN A 31 -38.37 0.85 3.93
C GLN A 31 -37.42 0.58 5.10
N PRO A 32 -36.18 0.13 4.83
CA PRO A 32 -35.22 -0.08 5.90
C PRO A 32 -35.03 1.24 6.66
N PRO A 33 -34.82 1.19 7.99
CA PRO A 33 -34.72 2.38 8.81
C PRO A 33 -33.67 3.34 8.25
N SER A 34 -34.04 4.59 8.02
CA SER A 34 -33.24 5.62 7.34
C SER A 34 -31.83 5.78 7.90
N ARG A 35 -31.67 5.61 9.22
CA ARG A 35 -30.38 5.66 9.92
C ARG A 35 -29.39 4.56 9.49
N LYS A 36 -29.88 3.35 9.17
CA LYS A 36 -29.02 2.26 8.68
C LYS A 36 -28.50 2.53 7.26
N ARG A 37 -29.32 3.14 6.39
CA ARG A 37 -28.90 3.54 5.03
C ARG A 37 -27.79 4.60 5.07
N LYS A 38 -27.96 5.65 5.87
CA LYS A 38 -26.94 6.72 6.00
C LYS A 38 -25.57 6.21 6.46
N ALA A 39 -25.53 5.37 7.50
CA ALA A 39 -24.28 4.77 7.97
C ALA A 39 -23.60 3.90 6.89
N THR A 40 -24.39 3.21 6.07
CA THR A 40 -23.87 2.40 4.96
C THR A 40 -23.31 3.28 3.83
N GLU A 41 -23.95 4.40 3.55
CA GLU A 41 -23.49 5.39 2.56
C GLU A 41 -22.17 6.05 2.99
N GLU A 42 -22.06 6.44 4.27
CA GLU A 42 -20.83 7.00 4.85
C GLU A 42 -19.66 6.01 4.76
N GLN A 43 -19.89 4.74 5.12
CA GLN A 43 -18.87 3.68 4.99
C GLN A 43 -18.48 3.42 3.54
N SER A 44 -19.44 3.47 2.60
CA SER A 44 -19.17 3.34 1.17
C SER A 44 -18.32 4.49 0.64
N GLN A 45 -18.61 5.72 1.06
CA GLN A 45 -17.81 6.90 0.71
C GLN A 45 -16.38 6.79 1.27
N LEU A 46 -16.25 6.37 2.54
CA LEU A 46 -14.95 6.18 3.18
C LEU A 46 -14.11 5.13 2.45
N LEU A 47 -14.73 4.01 2.06
CA LEU A 47 -14.07 2.95 1.31
C LEU A 47 -13.60 3.42 -0.07
N LYS A 48 -14.42 4.22 -0.78
CA LYS A 48 -14.02 4.81 -2.06
C LYS A 48 -12.78 5.69 -1.91
N LYS A 49 -12.78 6.60 -0.94
CA LYS A 49 -11.62 7.46 -0.63
C LYS A 49 -10.35 6.65 -0.35
N TYR A 50 -10.47 5.53 0.39
CA TYR A 50 -9.33 4.66 0.66
C TYR A 50 -8.83 3.92 -0.59
N CYS A 51 -9.75 3.44 -1.44
CA CYS A 51 -9.40 2.80 -2.72
C CYS A 51 -8.75 3.77 -3.71
N ASP A 52 -9.16 5.04 -3.68
CA ASP A 52 -8.61 6.12 -4.50
C ASP A 52 -7.28 6.68 -3.95
N ASN A 53 -6.78 6.13 -2.84
CA ASN A 53 -5.57 6.56 -2.12
C ASN A 53 -5.63 8.00 -1.57
N GLU A 54 -6.83 8.55 -1.35
CA GLU A 54 -7.01 9.88 -0.74
C GLU A 54 -6.78 9.86 0.77
N ILE A 55 -7.04 8.71 1.41
CA ILE A 55 -6.85 8.49 2.84
C ILE A 55 -6.05 7.21 3.09
N THR A 56 -5.30 7.21 4.17
CA THR A 56 -4.60 6.04 4.71
C THR A 56 -5.52 5.16 5.54
N ILE A 57 -5.12 3.91 5.79
CA ILE A 57 -5.89 3.02 6.68
C ILE A 57 -5.98 3.57 8.11
N THR A 58 -4.97 4.31 8.56
CA THR A 58 -4.93 4.93 9.88
C THR A 58 -5.98 6.03 10.00
N GLU A 59 -6.07 6.91 9.01
CA GLU A 59 -7.12 7.94 8.95
C GLU A 59 -8.49 7.30 8.86
N MET A 60 -8.66 6.28 8.00
CA MET A 60 -9.90 5.51 7.91
C MET A 60 -10.33 4.92 9.27
N THR A 61 -9.37 4.43 10.04
CA THR A 61 -9.59 3.89 11.40
C THR A 61 -9.99 4.99 12.38
N GLN A 62 -9.47 6.21 12.25
CA GLN A 62 -9.89 7.34 13.10
C GLN A 62 -11.34 7.75 12.85
N TYR A 63 -11.84 7.61 11.61
CA TYR A 63 -13.24 7.89 11.27
C TYR A 63 -14.21 6.80 11.75
N ASP A 64 -13.95 5.53 11.45
CA ASP A 64 -14.80 4.40 11.87
C ASP A 64 -13.96 3.14 12.18
N ASN A 65 -13.40 3.11 13.39
CA ASN A 65 -12.55 2.00 13.84
C ASN A 65 -13.27 0.64 13.89
N ILE A 66 -14.55 0.61 14.25
CA ILE A 66 -15.34 -0.63 14.36
C ILE A 66 -15.55 -1.23 12.96
N PHE A 67 -15.88 -0.39 11.98
CA PHE A 67 -16.02 -0.83 10.58
C PHE A 67 -14.72 -1.39 10.03
N VAL A 68 -13.61 -0.67 10.23
CA VAL A 68 -12.28 -1.10 9.75
C VAL A 68 -11.87 -2.40 10.43
N MET A 69 -11.94 -2.49 11.76
CA MET A 69 -11.55 -3.70 12.51
C MET A 69 -12.30 -4.94 12.04
N ARG A 70 -13.61 -4.84 11.79
CA ARG A 70 -14.45 -5.97 11.34
C ARG A 70 -14.17 -6.41 9.91
N ASN A 71 -13.67 -5.51 9.06
CA ASN A 71 -13.57 -5.72 7.62
C ASN A 71 -12.16 -5.53 7.04
N LEU A 72 -11.13 -5.36 7.87
CA LEU A 72 -9.78 -4.96 7.46
C LEU A 72 -9.25 -5.80 6.30
N SER A 73 -9.29 -7.13 6.43
CA SER A 73 -8.81 -8.05 5.39
C SER A 73 -9.58 -7.91 4.08
N ARG A 74 -10.90 -7.73 4.14
CA ARG A 74 -11.76 -7.53 2.95
C ARG A 74 -11.48 -6.20 2.28
N ILE A 75 -11.27 -5.14 3.06
CA ILE A 75 -10.93 -3.80 2.58
C ILE A 75 -9.58 -3.83 1.85
N GLN A 76 -8.56 -4.45 2.46
CA GLN A 76 -7.24 -4.61 1.86
C GLN A 76 -7.26 -5.44 0.57
N GLN A 77 -8.00 -6.56 0.57
CA GLN A 77 -8.18 -7.39 -0.63
C GLN A 77 -8.88 -6.61 -1.75
N LEU A 78 -9.97 -5.90 -1.43
CA LEU A 78 -10.70 -5.08 -2.40
C LEU A 78 -9.80 -4.01 -3.01
N LYS A 79 -9.01 -3.30 -2.19
CA LYS A 79 -8.04 -2.33 -2.66
C LYS A 79 -7.04 -2.97 -3.63
N SER A 80 -6.48 -4.14 -3.30
CA SER A 80 -5.56 -4.87 -4.18
C SER A 80 -6.17 -5.20 -5.56
N TYR A 81 -7.46 -5.57 -5.60
CA TYR A 81 -8.18 -5.85 -6.85
C TYR A 81 -8.44 -4.59 -7.70
N ILE A 82 -8.78 -3.48 -7.06
CA ILE A 82 -9.13 -2.22 -7.74
C ILE A 82 -7.88 -1.47 -8.21
N THR A 83 -6.79 -1.54 -7.44
CA THR A 83 -5.51 -0.90 -7.76
C THR A 83 -5.07 -1.27 -9.17
N LYS A 84 -4.83 -0.26 -9.99
CA LYS A 84 -4.32 -0.43 -11.33
C LYS A 84 -2.82 -0.75 -11.29
N ASP A 85 -2.38 -1.48 -12.29
CA ASP A 85 -0.96 -1.72 -12.48
C ASP A 85 -0.28 -0.40 -12.86
N ARG A 86 0.99 -0.24 -12.49
CA ARG A 86 1.78 0.92 -12.92
C ARG A 86 1.92 0.92 -14.44
N SER A 87 1.89 2.12 -15.02
CA SER A 87 2.05 2.34 -16.46
C SER A 87 3.44 2.84 -16.84
N SER A 88 4.19 3.38 -15.88
CA SER A 88 5.53 3.95 -16.07
C SER A 88 6.59 3.13 -15.36
N THR A 89 7.84 3.25 -15.82
CA THR A 89 9.02 2.74 -15.12
C THR A 89 9.14 3.42 -13.75
N THR A 90 9.52 2.64 -12.74
CA THR A 90 9.85 3.19 -11.42
C THR A 90 11.30 3.66 -11.42
N ASP A 91 11.53 4.93 -11.08
CA ASP A 91 12.88 5.50 -11.02
C ASP A 91 13.68 4.90 -9.87
N LEU A 92 14.95 4.58 -10.11
CA LEU A 92 15.87 4.02 -9.12
C LEU A 92 17.00 4.99 -8.81
N TYR A 93 17.07 5.39 -7.55
CA TYR A 93 17.98 6.38 -7.00
C TYR A 93 18.90 5.75 -5.96
N LEU A 94 20.20 6.02 -6.04
CA LEU A 94 21.19 5.48 -5.10
C LEU A 94 21.82 6.58 -4.26
N ILE A 95 21.75 6.47 -2.94
CA ILE A 95 22.46 7.36 -2.00
C ILE A 95 23.50 6.54 -1.26
N ILE A 96 24.78 6.80 -1.57
CA ILE A 96 25.91 6.04 -1.04
C ILE A 96 26.83 6.97 -0.25
N GLY A 97 27.24 6.54 0.94
CA GLY A 97 28.23 7.27 1.74
C GLY A 97 28.35 6.71 3.15
N HIS A 98 29.29 7.23 3.94
CA HIS A 98 29.58 6.75 5.30
C HIS A 98 28.34 6.71 6.22
N PRO A 99 28.34 5.88 7.28
CA PRO A 99 27.30 5.92 8.30
C PRO A 99 27.24 7.31 8.97
N GLY A 100 26.07 7.69 9.50
CA GLY A 100 25.90 8.95 10.24
C GLY A 100 25.77 10.23 9.41
N ILE A 101 25.86 10.18 8.08
CA ILE A 101 25.80 11.38 7.21
C ILE A 101 24.38 11.86 6.84
N GLY A 102 23.34 11.21 7.38
CA GLY A 102 21.93 11.55 7.13
C GLY A 102 21.33 11.04 5.81
N LYS A 103 21.77 9.90 5.27
CA LYS A 103 21.26 9.36 3.98
C LYS A 103 19.75 9.10 4.00
N THR A 104 19.28 8.36 5.01
CA THR A 104 17.87 8.00 5.19
C THR A 104 17.03 9.25 5.47
N THR A 105 17.54 10.16 6.31
CA THR A 105 16.91 11.45 6.56
C THR A 105 16.73 12.24 5.28
N PHE A 106 17.76 12.33 4.45
CA PHE A 106 17.67 12.99 3.14
C PHE A 106 16.67 12.29 2.23
N ALA A 107 16.66 10.94 2.16
CA ALA A 107 15.68 10.19 1.37
C ALA A 107 14.23 10.49 1.81
N ILE A 108 13.98 10.59 3.11
CA ILE A 108 12.68 10.97 3.68
C ILE A 108 12.28 12.38 3.26
N THR A 109 13.22 13.32 3.12
CA THR A 109 12.88 14.69 2.67
C THR A 109 12.43 14.77 1.21
N LEU A 110 12.66 13.73 0.40
CA LEU A 110 12.30 13.74 -1.04
C LEU A 110 10.80 13.57 -1.29
N SER A 111 10.04 12.99 -0.35
CA SER A 111 8.60 12.81 -0.49
C SER A 111 7.92 12.82 0.87
N LYS A 112 6.71 13.39 0.93
CA LYS A 112 5.83 13.27 2.12
C LYS A 112 5.12 11.91 2.18
N ASN A 113 5.02 11.22 1.04
CA ASN A 113 4.36 9.93 0.90
C ASN A 113 5.40 8.85 0.57
N TYR A 114 5.93 8.21 1.62
CA TYR A 114 7.00 7.23 1.50
C TYR A 114 6.76 5.96 2.33
N TYR A 115 7.34 4.86 1.88
CA TYR A 115 7.42 3.60 2.61
C TYR A 115 8.89 3.23 2.84
N ILE A 116 9.27 2.90 4.07
CA ILE A 116 10.63 2.46 4.40
C ILE A 116 10.64 0.95 4.52
N LYS A 117 11.52 0.30 3.75
CA LYS A 117 11.79 -1.13 3.83
C LYS A 117 13.21 -1.35 4.33
N THR A 118 13.33 -2.13 5.40
CA THR A 118 14.61 -2.51 6.02
C THR A 118 14.84 -4.01 5.94
N ALA A 119 16.08 -4.46 6.16
CA ALA A 119 16.42 -5.88 6.18
C ALA A 119 15.58 -6.71 7.17
N ASN A 120 15.15 -6.11 8.28
CA ASN A 120 14.37 -6.77 9.33
C ASN A 120 12.97 -7.18 8.88
N THR A 121 12.44 -6.55 7.82
CA THR A 121 11.14 -6.91 7.24
C THR A 121 11.23 -8.13 6.32
N GLU A 122 12.44 -8.60 6.01
CA GLU A 122 12.74 -9.68 5.08
C GLU A 122 11.94 -9.53 3.76
N LYS A 123 11.07 -10.49 3.48
CA LYS A 123 10.23 -10.56 2.27
C LYS A 123 8.93 -9.77 2.37
N TRP A 124 8.55 -9.31 3.56
CA TRP A 124 7.24 -8.72 3.79
C TRP A 124 7.22 -7.22 3.50
N TRP A 125 6.12 -6.77 2.89
CA TRP A 125 5.83 -5.38 2.55
C TRP A 125 4.66 -4.86 3.38
N ASP A 126 4.52 -5.36 4.61
CA ASP A 126 3.44 -4.96 5.53
C ASP A 126 3.48 -3.43 5.72
N GLY A 127 2.32 -2.78 5.61
CA GLY A 127 2.18 -1.32 5.68
C GLY A 127 2.44 -0.57 4.37
N TYR A 128 2.81 -1.26 3.28
CA TYR A 128 2.85 -0.64 1.96
C TYR A 128 1.42 -0.39 1.45
N GLU A 129 1.08 0.89 1.27
CA GLU A 129 -0.24 1.40 0.88
C GLU A 129 -0.16 2.22 -0.41
N GLN A 130 0.69 1.81 -1.36
CA GLN A 130 0.87 2.51 -2.65
C GLN A 130 1.57 3.87 -2.51
N GLN A 131 2.51 3.98 -1.55
CA GLN A 131 3.29 5.19 -1.37
C GLN A 131 4.10 5.51 -2.64
N GLU A 132 4.24 6.80 -2.95
CA GLU A 132 4.90 7.24 -4.18
C GLU A 132 6.39 6.90 -4.19
N LEU A 133 7.03 6.99 -3.03
CA LEU A 133 8.44 6.74 -2.83
C LEU A 133 8.67 5.53 -1.92
N VAL A 134 9.54 4.60 -2.34
CA VAL A 134 10.00 3.49 -1.50
C VAL A 134 11.47 3.71 -1.15
N ILE A 135 11.80 3.66 0.14
CA ILE A 135 13.16 3.78 0.63
C ILE A 135 13.63 2.40 1.05
N LEU A 136 14.59 1.83 0.33
CA LEU A 136 15.32 0.64 0.76
C LEU A 136 16.46 1.12 1.66
N ASP A 137 16.23 1.05 2.96
CA ASP A 137 17.14 1.60 3.96
C ASP A 137 18.23 0.61 4.35
N ASP A 138 19.43 1.15 4.57
CA ASP A 138 20.65 0.42 4.95
C ASP A 138 20.87 -0.86 4.12
N PHE A 139 20.89 -0.69 2.80
CA PHE A 139 20.90 -1.81 1.86
C PHE A 139 22.27 -2.45 1.69
N TYR A 140 22.34 -3.76 1.94
CA TYR A 140 23.52 -4.61 1.73
C TYR A 140 23.16 -5.93 1.02
N GLY A 141 22.37 -5.85 -0.05
CA GLY A 141 22.06 -7.02 -0.88
C GLY A 141 21.12 -8.03 -0.24
N TRP A 142 20.31 -7.62 0.74
CA TRP A 142 19.31 -8.48 1.39
C TRP A 142 18.11 -8.78 0.48
N LEU A 143 17.86 -7.98 -0.57
CA LEU A 143 17.01 -8.36 -1.71
C LEU A 143 17.84 -8.99 -2.82
N GLN A 144 17.24 -9.94 -3.53
CA GLN A 144 17.84 -10.51 -4.73
C GLN A 144 17.87 -9.48 -5.87
N PRO A 145 18.86 -9.52 -6.77
CA PRO A 145 18.92 -8.59 -7.90
C PRO A 145 17.65 -8.56 -8.75
N THR A 146 17.06 -9.72 -9.03
CA THR A 146 15.80 -9.85 -9.79
C THR A 146 14.64 -9.10 -9.16
N GLU A 147 14.58 -9.06 -7.82
CA GLU A 147 13.54 -8.32 -7.13
C GLU A 147 13.70 -6.82 -7.36
N ILE A 148 14.92 -6.30 -7.29
CA ILE A 148 15.18 -4.88 -7.60
C ILE A 148 14.88 -4.59 -9.07
N PHE A 149 15.22 -5.50 -9.99
CA PHE A 149 14.93 -5.31 -11.41
C PHE A 149 13.44 -5.21 -11.66
N ASN A 150 12.66 -6.10 -11.03
CA ASN A 150 11.22 -6.06 -11.09
C ASN A 150 10.68 -4.79 -10.44
N LEU A 151 11.17 -4.39 -9.27
CA LEU A 151 10.73 -3.17 -8.59
C LEU A 151 11.04 -1.90 -9.40
N ALA A 152 12.16 -1.84 -10.12
CA ALA A 152 12.58 -0.71 -10.97
C ALA A 152 12.18 -0.87 -12.45
N ASP A 153 11.28 -1.80 -12.78
CA ASP A 153 10.75 -1.96 -14.15
C ASP A 153 9.45 -1.17 -14.37
N SER A 154 8.87 -1.26 -15.57
CA SER A 154 7.49 -0.82 -15.87
C SER A 154 6.46 -1.94 -15.74
N LYS A 155 6.88 -3.21 -15.68
CA LYS A 155 5.97 -4.37 -15.64
C LYS A 155 5.15 -4.41 -14.35
N SER A 156 3.95 -4.98 -14.40
CA SER A 156 3.18 -5.29 -13.19
C SER A 156 3.99 -6.20 -12.27
N HIS A 157 4.07 -5.84 -10.99
CA HIS A 157 4.80 -6.59 -9.97
C HIS A 157 3.97 -6.69 -8.70
N LEU A 158 3.97 -7.88 -8.09
CA LEU A 158 3.27 -8.16 -6.84
C LEU A 158 4.29 -8.36 -5.73
N VAL A 159 4.07 -7.69 -4.60
CA VAL A 159 4.90 -7.83 -3.41
C VAL A 159 4.14 -8.56 -2.30
N GLN A 160 4.88 -9.33 -1.50
CA GLN A 160 4.31 -10.17 -0.45
C GLN A 160 4.02 -9.38 0.81
N ILE A 161 2.79 -9.48 1.30
CA ILE A 161 2.40 -9.04 2.64
C ILE A 161 1.96 -10.25 3.45
N LYS A 162 1.85 -10.12 4.76
CA LYS A 162 1.32 -11.23 5.57
C LYS A 162 -0.12 -11.52 5.17
N GLY A 163 -0.34 -12.75 4.72
CA GLY A 163 -1.67 -13.22 4.31
C GLY A 163 -2.14 -12.76 2.93
N GLY A 164 -1.25 -12.24 2.07
CA GLY A 164 -1.66 -11.86 0.71
C GLY A 164 -0.55 -11.29 -0.17
N LEU A 165 -0.98 -10.72 -1.29
CA LEU A 165 -0.15 -10.02 -2.27
C LEU A 165 -0.77 -8.66 -2.55
N VAL A 166 0.07 -7.65 -2.73
CA VAL A 166 -0.35 -6.31 -3.16
C VAL A 166 0.45 -5.89 -4.38
N LYS A 167 -0.17 -5.10 -5.26
CA LYS A 167 0.50 -4.52 -6.42
C LYS A 167 1.51 -3.48 -5.99
N PHE A 168 2.69 -3.51 -6.60
CA PHE A 168 3.71 -2.49 -6.46
C PHE A 168 3.51 -1.41 -7.53
N THR A 169 3.35 -0.16 -7.10
CA THR A 169 2.97 0.96 -7.96
C THR A 169 3.77 2.24 -7.70
N SER A 170 4.75 2.19 -6.80
CA SER A 170 5.59 3.35 -6.48
C SER A 170 6.27 3.92 -7.72
N LYS A 171 6.36 5.24 -7.77
CA LYS A 171 6.97 5.99 -8.86
C LYS A 171 8.49 6.01 -8.75
N ALA A 172 9.01 5.98 -7.52
CA ALA A 172 10.44 6.03 -7.27
C ALA A 172 10.86 5.08 -6.14
N ILE A 173 12.10 4.62 -6.24
CA ILE A 173 12.81 3.85 -5.21
C ILE A 173 14.12 4.57 -4.91
N VAL A 174 14.40 4.78 -3.64
CA VAL A 174 15.68 5.28 -3.15
C VAL A 174 16.35 4.18 -2.34
N ILE A 175 17.53 3.75 -2.76
CA ILE A 175 18.36 2.83 -2.00
C ILE A 175 19.41 3.64 -1.26
N THR A 176 19.45 3.51 0.06
CA THR A 176 20.53 4.07 0.87
C THR A 176 21.50 2.97 1.25
N SER A 177 22.81 3.22 1.14
CA SER A 177 23.84 2.23 1.50
C SER A 177 25.15 2.86 1.94
N ASN A 178 25.92 2.16 2.78
CA ASN A 178 27.31 2.49 3.04
C ASN A 178 28.28 1.89 2.00
N LYS A 179 27.79 0.98 1.14
CA LYS A 179 28.58 0.23 0.18
C LYS A 179 28.09 0.53 -1.24
N ILE A 180 29.00 0.42 -2.20
CA ILE A 180 28.66 0.55 -3.63
C ILE A 180 27.95 -0.71 -4.14
N PRO A 181 27.14 -0.63 -5.23
CA PRO A 181 26.37 -1.77 -5.74
C PRO A 181 27.17 -3.04 -6.00
N GLU A 182 28.43 -2.90 -6.43
CA GLU A 182 29.38 -3.97 -6.69
C GLU A 182 29.72 -4.78 -5.43
N GLN A 183 29.47 -4.22 -4.25
CA GLN A 183 29.72 -4.82 -2.93
C GLN A 183 28.44 -5.30 -2.23
N TRP A 184 27.25 -5.09 -2.81
CA TRP A 184 26.00 -5.53 -2.18
C TRP A 184 25.83 -7.04 -2.20
N TRP A 185 26.20 -7.69 -3.30
CA TRP A 185 26.02 -9.13 -3.45
C TRP A 185 27.33 -9.88 -3.54
N LYS A 186 27.32 -11.12 -3.05
CA LYS A 186 28.45 -12.04 -3.21
C LYS A 186 28.67 -12.35 -4.69
N ARG A 187 29.93 -12.56 -5.10
CA ARG A 187 30.31 -12.90 -6.49
C ARG A 187 29.47 -14.04 -7.09
N ARG A 188 29.18 -15.09 -6.31
CA ARG A 188 28.33 -16.22 -6.73
C ARG A 188 26.90 -15.83 -7.11
N THR A 189 26.38 -14.75 -6.53
CA THR A 189 25.05 -14.21 -6.83
C THR A 189 25.15 -13.37 -8.10
N VAL A 190 26.12 -12.46 -8.16
CA VAL A 190 26.37 -11.60 -9.32
C VAL A 190 26.55 -12.41 -10.60
N MET A 191 27.29 -13.53 -10.56
CA MET A 191 27.50 -14.41 -11.72
C MET A 191 26.22 -15.05 -12.28
N LYS A 192 25.12 -15.10 -11.51
CA LYS A 192 23.84 -15.67 -11.97
C LYS A 192 22.98 -14.66 -12.71
N TYR A 193 23.30 -13.37 -12.63
CA TYR A 193 22.46 -12.29 -13.13
C TYR A 193 23.26 -11.36 -14.02
N ASP A 194 22.60 -10.81 -15.03
CA ASP A 194 23.19 -9.76 -15.84
C ASP A 194 23.09 -8.42 -15.10
N MET A 195 24.21 -7.97 -14.52
CA MET A 195 24.26 -6.69 -13.81
C MET A 195 24.11 -5.48 -14.73
N CYS A 196 24.29 -5.61 -16.05
CA CYS A 196 23.96 -4.53 -16.98
C CYS A 196 22.46 -4.18 -16.90
N ALA A 197 21.61 -5.17 -16.54
CA ALA A 197 20.20 -4.94 -16.29
C ALA A 197 19.95 -4.09 -15.04
N PHE A 198 20.81 -4.19 -14.02
CA PHE A 198 20.77 -3.28 -12.88
C PHE A 198 21.19 -1.88 -13.30
N ASP A 199 22.36 -1.76 -13.92
CA ASP A 199 23.00 -0.48 -14.22
C ASP A 199 22.14 0.40 -15.11
N ARG A 200 21.48 -0.18 -16.13
CA ARG A 200 20.58 0.57 -17.03
C ARG A 200 19.31 1.11 -16.35
N ARG A 201 18.94 0.57 -15.18
CA ARG A 201 17.77 1.00 -14.40
C ARG A 201 18.12 2.05 -13.36
N VAL A 202 19.40 2.22 -13.02
CA VAL A 202 19.84 3.24 -12.08
C VAL A 202 19.78 4.60 -12.76
N ASN A 203 18.85 5.46 -12.34
CA ASN A 203 18.68 6.79 -12.90
C ASN A 203 19.78 7.75 -12.42
N MET A 204 20.09 7.73 -11.12
CA MET A 204 21.07 8.65 -10.53
C MET A 204 21.71 8.08 -9.25
N THR A 205 22.97 8.42 -9.05
CA THR A 205 23.75 8.03 -7.86
C THR A 205 24.37 9.25 -7.20
N TRP A 206 24.04 9.48 -5.93
CA TRP A 206 24.73 10.44 -5.06
C TRP A 206 25.78 9.72 -4.24
N LYS A 207 27.03 10.14 -4.37
CA LYS A 207 28.15 9.67 -3.53
C LYS A 207 28.59 10.80 -2.60
N LYS A 208 28.35 10.66 -1.30
CA LYS A 208 28.85 11.60 -0.30
C LYS A 208 30.17 11.07 0.24
N ILE A 209 31.26 11.63 -0.28
CA ILE A 209 32.62 11.32 0.14
C ILE A 209 32.87 12.07 1.45
N ALA A 210 33.44 11.40 2.45
CA ALA A 210 33.90 12.09 3.65
C ALA A 210 34.99 13.09 3.23
N GLN A 211 34.87 14.36 3.66
CA GLN A 211 35.95 15.33 3.46
C GLN A 211 37.22 14.72 4.07
N GLN A 212 38.21 14.40 3.24
CA GLN A 212 39.53 14.05 3.74
C GLN A 212 40.02 15.27 4.51
N LYS A 213 40.34 15.12 5.80
CA LYS A 213 41.16 16.11 6.48
C LYS A 213 42.44 16.23 5.65
N SER A 214 42.66 17.39 5.05
CA SER A 214 43.86 17.69 4.28
C SER A 214 45.08 17.43 5.15
N GLN A 215 46.03 16.66 4.61
CA GLN A 215 47.31 16.32 5.23
C GLN A 215 48.19 17.57 5.51
N HIS A 216 47.74 18.76 5.15
CA HIS A 216 48.36 20.05 5.46
C HIS A 216 48.19 20.54 6.91
N ASP A 217 47.30 19.96 7.71
CA ASP A 217 47.12 20.38 9.12
C ASP A 217 48.01 19.60 10.11
N VAL A 218 48.71 18.55 9.66
CA VAL A 218 49.59 17.75 10.53
C VAL A 218 51.02 18.30 10.55
N GLU A 219 51.51 18.89 9.45
CA GLU A 219 52.85 19.51 9.38
C GLU A 219 52.95 20.85 10.12
N LYS A 220 51.80 21.49 10.42
CA LYS A 220 51.75 22.74 11.19
C LYS A 220 51.87 22.54 12.69
N ILE A 221 51.73 21.31 13.20
CA ILE A 221 51.87 21.01 14.63
C ILE A 221 53.29 20.54 14.94
N SER A 222 53.93 19.79 14.02
CA SER A 222 55.32 19.33 14.18
C SER A 222 56.38 20.41 13.96
N SER A 223 56.03 21.57 13.40
CA SER A 223 56.96 22.70 13.16
C SER A 223 56.93 23.78 14.26
N THR A 224 56.07 23.63 15.27
CA THR A 224 55.97 24.55 16.42
C THR A 224 56.57 24.01 17.72
N GLU A 225 57.11 22.78 17.74
CA GLU A 225 57.76 22.20 18.93
C GLU A 225 59.30 22.19 18.89
N GLU A 226 59.94 22.72 17.84
CA GLU A 226 61.40 22.94 17.84
C GLU A 226 61.77 24.42 18.08
N SER A 227 61.96 24.71 19.37
CA SER A 227 62.93 25.63 19.98
C SER A 227 62.56 27.11 20.17
N PRO A 228 63.14 27.79 21.20
CA PRO A 228 63.97 27.28 22.31
C PRO A 228 63.30 27.35 23.70
#